data_AF-A0A6J8AMU8-F1
#
_entry.id   AF-A0A6J8AMU8-F1
#
_cell.length_a   1.000
_cell.length_b   1.000
_cell.length_c   1.000
_cell.angle_alpha   90.00
_cell.angle_beta   90.00
_cell.angle_gamma   90.00
#
_symmetry.space_group_name_H-M   'P 1'
#
loop_
_entity.id
_entity.type
_entity.pdbx_description
1 polymer ?
#
loop_
_entity_poly.entity_id
_entity_poly.type
_entity_poly.pdbx_seq_one_letter_code
_entity_poly.pdbx_strand_id
1 'polypeptide(L)'
;MKPVSKNDMANPVLSADYVYLFFFSFKITCLLFLINLVFTTRTVHRSCSPKSEAAYDAIFRTIEGTFDIPVKERTLEQNNAISTYYKRKDLYTIQGQPPRLYFDNKPVLKKDECPRLIKKQYTQEKGIGPRRMFHQLKNRFSGLSEKLICKEMNKELYYKSLTARFKK
;
A
#
# COMPACT_ATOMS: atom_id res chain seq x y z
N MET A 1 57.58 -3.61 -66.05
CA MET A 1 56.64 -3.39 -64.91
C MET A 1 55.26 -3.85 -65.34
N LYS A 2 54.67 -4.84 -64.67
CA LYS A 2 53.30 -5.33 -64.97
C LYS A 2 52.26 -4.36 -64.39
N PRO A 3 51.11 -4.14 -65.05
CA PRO A 3 50.04 -3.30 -64.52
C PRO A 3 49.29 -4.05 -63.41
N VAL A 4 48.99 -3.35 -62.32
CA VAL A 4 48.16 -3.87 -61.22
C VAL A 4 46.68 -3.70 -61.60
N SER A 5 45.95 -4.81 -61.53
CA SER A 5 44.54 -4.95 -61.85
C SER A 5 43.64 -4.15 -60.91
N LYS A 6 42.61 -3.51 -61.47
CA LYS A 6 41.41 -3.10 -60.72
C LYS A 6 40.62 -4.35 -60.30
N ASN A 7 39.70 -4.17 -59.34
CA ASN A 7 38.76 -5.12 -58.70
C ASN A 7 39.25 -5.43 -57.27
N ASP A 8 38.54 -5.12 -56.17
CA ASP A 8 37.11 -5.19 -55.92
C ASP A 8 36.66 -4.14 -54.88
N MET A 9 35.62 -3.38 -55.21
CA MET A 9 34.84 -2.67 -54.19
C MET A 9 34.00 -3.70 -53.44
N ALA A 10 34.51 -4.19 -52.32
CA ALA A 10 33.75 -5.01 -51.39
C ALA A 10 32.67 -4.15 -50.71
N ASN A 11 31.47 -4.12 -51.30
CA ASN A 11 30.26 -3.78 -50.56
C ASN A 11 30.15 -4.73 -49.36
N PRO A 12 30.01 -4.24 -48.12
CA PRO A 12 29.76 -5.11 -46.99
C PRO A 12 28.33 -5.65 -47.15
N VAL A 13 28.22 -6.85 -47.73
CA VAL A 13 27.02 -7.65 -47.61
C VAL A 13 26.89 -7.96 -46.12
N LEU A 14 26.09 -7.16 -45.41
CA LEU A 14 25.62 -7.48 -44.06
C LEU A 14 25.05 -8.89 -44.14
N SER A 15 25.77 -9.86 -43.57
CA SER A 15 25.36 -11.26 -43.64
C SER A 15 23.98 -11.40 -43.00
N ALA A 16 23.13 -12.25 -43.59
CA ALA A 16 21.77 -12.47 -43.13
C ALA A 16 21.72 -12.81 -41.63
N ASP A 17 22.78 -13.42 -41.10
CA ASP A 17 22.95 -13.76 -39.70
C ASP A 17 22.87 -12.55 -38.75
N TYR A 18 23.45 -11.40 -39.13
CA TYR A 18 23.34 -10.18 -38.32
C TYR A 18 21.92 -9.63 -38.28
N VAL A 19 21.19 -9.78 -39.38
CA VAL A 19 19.79 -9.36 -39.48
C VAL A 19 18.92 -10.26 -38.59
N TYR A 20 19.15 -11.57 -38.59
CA TYR A 20 18.46 -12.52 -37.70
C TYR A 20 18.78 -12.28 -36.22
N LEU A 21 20.05 -12.05 -35.86
CA LEU A 21 20.47 -11.73 -34.49
C LEU A 21 19.86 -10.40 -34.00
N PHE A 22 19.74 -9.41 -34.88
CA PHE A 22 19.09 -8.15 -34.57
C PHE A 22 17.59 -8.32 -34.30
N PHE A 23 16.88 -9.05 -35.17
CA PHE A 23 15.45 -9.32 -34.95
C PHE A 23 15.19 -10.21 -33.73
N PHE A 24 16.08 -11.17 -33.44
CA PHE A 24 15.96 -12.04 -32.27
C PHE A 24 16.19 -11.26 -30.97
N SER A 25 17.23 -10.41 -30.92
CA SER A 25 17.49 -9.56 -29.75
C SER A 25 16.37 -8.54 -29.53
N PHE A 26 15.82 -7.94 -30.59
CA PHE A 26 14.66 -7.05 -30.51
C PHE A 26 13.40 -7.74 -29.96
N LYS A 27 13.15 -9.00 -30.36
CA LYS A 27 12.03 -9.78 -29.81
C LYS A 27 12.19 -10.09 -28.33
N ILE A 28 13.41 -10.41 -27.88
CA ILE A 28 13.69 -10.66 -26.46
C ILE A 28 13.52 -9.38 -25.64
N THR A 29 14.03 -8.25 -26.10
CA THR A 29 13.87 -6.98 -25.37
C THR A 29 12.42 -6.53 -25.31
N CYS A 30 11.64 -6.71 -26.38
CA CYS A 30 10.19 -6.48 -26.35
C CYS A 30 9.47 -7.40 -25.35
N LEU A 31 9.82 -8.69 -25.30
CA LEU A 31 9.22 -9.63 -24.35
C LEU A 31 9.52 -9.22 -22.89
N LEU A 32 10.77 -8.87 -22.59
CA LEU A 32 11.18 -8.39 -21.27
C LEU A 32 10.49 -7.08 -20.90
N PHE A 33 10.30 -6.16 -21.85
CA PHE A 33 9.57 -4.91 -21.62
C PHE A 33 8.09 -5.16 -21.29
N LEU A 34 7.43 -6.08 -22.02
CA LEU A 34 6.03 -6.45 -21.75
C LEU A 34 5.87 -7.12 -20.37
N ILE A 35 6.78 -8.00 -19.98
CA ILE A 35 6.78 -8.61 -18.64
C ILE A 35 6.90 -7.53 -17.56
N ASN A 36 7.85 -6.60 -17.70
CA ASN A 36 8.00 -5.49 -16.75
C ASN A 36 6.75 -4.60 -16.67
N LEU A 37 6.10 -4.34 -17.81
CA LEU A 37 4.90 -3.50 -17.86
C LEU A 37 3.73 -4.16 -17.09
N VAL A 38 3.56 -5.48 -17.22
CA VAL A 38 2.57 -6.26 -16.45
C VAL A 38 2.85 -6.24 -14.94
N PHE A 39 4.12 -6.31 -14.51
CA PHE A 39 4.47 -6.24 -13.08
C PHE A 39 4.25 -4.84 -12.47
N THR A 40 4.30 -3.78 -13.27
CA THR A 40 4.25 -2.40 -12.76
C THR A 40 2.85 -1.80 -12.61
N THR A 41 1.77 -2.50 -12.96
CA THR A 41 0.41 -2.02 -12.67
C THR A 41 0.05 -2.22 -11.19
N ARG A 42 0.81 -1.58 -10.29
CA ARG A 42 0.40 -1.39 -8.89
C ARG A 42 -0.72 -0.36 -8.88
N THR A 43 -1.96 -0.83 -8.92
CA THR A 43 -3.13 0.02 -8.71
C THR A 43 -3.06 0.61 -7.29
N VAL A 44 -2.89 1.92 -7.19
CA VAL A 44 -2.88 2.61 -5.89
C VAL A 44 -4.32 2.63 -5.37
N HIS A 45 -4.66 1.69 -4.50
CA HIS A 45 -5.96 1.66 -3.86
C HIS A 45 -6.05 2.74 -2.78
N ARG A 46 -7.22 3.39 -2.68
CA ARG A 46 -7.48 4.33 -1.58
C ARG A 46 -7.37 3.57 -0.26
N SER A 47 -6.65 4.15 0.70
CA SER A 47 -6.52 3.59 2.04
C SER A 47 -7.89 3.36 2.67
N CYS A 48 -7.97 2.35 3.53
CA CYS A 48 -9.14 2.15 4.36
C CYS A 48 -9.18 3.23 5.46
N SER A 49 -10.37 3.54 5.98
CA SER A 49 -10.53 4.27 7.24
C SER A 49 -10.28 3.35 8.45
N PRO A 50 -9.96 3.89 9.63
CA PRO A 50 -9.78 3.05 10.81
C PRO A 50 -11.13 2.46 11.23
N LYS A 51 -11.13 1.18 11.60
CA LYS A 51 -12.35 0.42 11.86
C LYS A 51 -12.74 0.49 13.34
N SER A 52 -14.03 0.62 13.62
CA SER A 52 -14.56 0.30 14.95
C SER A 52 -14.31 -1.17 15.24
N GLU A 53 -14.32 -1.55 16.51
CA GLU A 53 -14.16 -2.95 16.90
C GLU A 53 -15.19 -3.86 16.24
N ALA A 54 -16.48 -3.49 16.29
CA ALA A 54 -17.55 -4.22 15.63
C ALA A 54 -17.34 -4.39 14.11
N ALA A 55 -16.88 -3.33 13.42
CA ALA A 55 -16.60 -3.38 11.99
C ALA A 55 -15.35 -4.23 11.66
N TYR A 56 -14.32 -4.15 12.50
CA TYR A 56 -13.10 -4.94 12.36
C TYR A 56 -13.41 -6.43 12.51
N ASP A 57 -14.12 -6.80 13.58
CA ASP A 57 -14.44 -8.18 13.90
C ASP A 57 -15.41 -8.78 12.87
N ALA A 58 -16.37 -8.00 12.37
CA ALA A 58 -17.25 -8.44 11.30
C ALA A 58 -16.47 -8.81 10.04
N ILE A 59 -15.53 -7.97 9.60
CA ILE A 59 -14.70 -8.26 8.42
C ILE A 59 -13.81 -9.47 8.69
N PHE A 60 -13.17 -9.52 9.86
CA PHE A 60 -12.28 -10.61 10.24
C PHE A 60 -12.99 -11.96 10.21
N ARG A 61 -14.13 -12.09 10.90
CA ARG A 61 -14.96 -13.31 10.90
C ARG A 61 -15.53 -13.63 9.51
N THR A 62 -15.81 -12.61 8.69
CA THR A 62 -16.28 -12.84 7.31
C THR A 62 -15.19 -13.46 6.44
N ILE A 63 -13.92 -13.09 6.64
CA ILE A 63 -12.79 -13.70 5.92
C ILE A 63 -12.50 -15.10 6.43
N GLU A 64 -12.61 -15.34 7.75
CA GLU A 64 -12.47 -16.68 8.34
C GLU A 64 -13.62 -17.63 7.97
N GLY A 65 -14.75 -17.09 7.49
CA GLY A 65 -15.97 -17.87 7.21
C GLY A 65 -16.79 -18.21 8.46
N THR A 66 -16.52 -17.57 9.60
CA THR A 66 -17.16 -17.81 10.90
C THR A 66 -18.25 -16.78 11.23
N PHE A 67 -18.58 -15.88 10.30
CA PHE A 67 -19.58 -14.84 10.53
C PHE A 67 -21.01 -15.37 10.33
N ASP A 68 -21.64 -15.80 11.42
CA ASP A 68 -22.98 -16.45 11.42
C ASP A 68 -24.15 -15.54 11.83
N ILE A 69 -23.93 -14.23 12.01
CA ILE A 69 -24.99 -13.33 12.47
C ILE A 69 -26.04 -13.17 11.34
N PRO A 70 -27.34 -13.43 11.59
CA PRO A 70 -28.39 -13.24 10.59
C PRO A 70 -28.50 -11.78 10.14
N VAL A 71 -28.85 -11.54 8.87
CA VAL A 71 -28.90 -10.17 8.30
C VAL A 71 -29.78 -9.22 9.12
N LYS A 72 -30.88 -9.72 9.67
CA LYS A 72 -31.86 -8.95 10.46
C LYS A 72 -31.31 -8.46 11.81
N GLU A 73 -30.34 -9.17 12.39
CA GLU A 73 -29.78 -8.88 13.71
C GLU A 73 -28.49 -8.07 13.63
N ARG A 74 -27.94 -7.91 12.42
CA ARG A 74 -26.69 -7.16 12.19
C ARG A 74 -26.90 -5.68 12.49
N THR A 75 -25.92 -5.10 13.17
CA THR A 75 -25.87 -3.64 13.32
C THR A 75 -25.59 -2.96 11.99
N LEU A 76 -25.96 -1.69 11.88
CA LEU A 76 -25.64 -0.88 10.69
C LEU A 76 -24.13 -0.86 10.40
N GLU A 77 -23.30 -0.83 11.45
CA GLU A 77 -21.84 -0.88 11.30
C GLU A 77 -21.35 -2.18 10.68
N GLN A 78 -21.88 -3.33 11.13
CA GLN A 78 -21.55 -4.65 10.59
C GLN A 78 -21.98 -4.77 9.13
N ASN A 79 -23.19 -4.35 8.80
CA ASN A 79 -23.71 -4.37 7.42
C ASN A 79 -22.84 -3.51 6.48
N ASN A 80 -22.46 -2.31 6.91
CA ASN A 80 -21.57 -1.43 6.14
C ASN A 80 -20.16 -2.03 6.00
N ALA A 81 -19.64 -2.66 7.04
CA ALA A 81 -18.32 -3.29 7.04
C ALA A 81 -18.27 -4.47 6.05
N ILE A 82 -19.29 -5.34 6.09
CA ILE A 82 -19.42 -6.50 5.20
C ILE A 82 -19.61 -6.05 3.75
N SER A 83 -20.48 -5.05 3.51
CA SER A 83 -20.65 -4.46 2.17
C SER A 83 -19.33 -3.90 1.63
N THR A 84 -18.56 -3.21 2.47
CA THR A 84 -17.23 -2.68 2.10
C THR A 84 -16.23 -3.79 1.81
N TYR A 85 -16.26 -4.88 2.57
CA TYR A 85 -15.42 -6.05 2.34
C TYR A 85 -15.71 -6.66 0.97
N TYR A 86 -16.97 -6.95 0.65
CA TYR A 86 -17.31 -7.57 -0.65
C TYR A 86 -16.94 -6.69 -1.85
N LYS A 87 -17.01 -5.36 -1.72
CA LYS A 87 -16.58 -4.42 -2.78
C LYS A 87 -15.06 -4.42 -3.02
N ARG A 88 -14.26 -4.91 -2.08
CA ARG A 88 -12.78 -4.84 -2.10
C ARG A 88 -12.16 -6.12 -1.55
N LYS A 89 -12.78 -7.27 -1.87
CA LYS A 89 -12.48 -8.56 -1.25
C LYS A 89 -11.02 -8.96 -1.48
N ASP A 90 -10.50 -8.66 -2.66
CA ASP A 90 -9.13 -8.86 -3.12
C ASP A 90 -8.07 -8.14 -2.27
N LEU A 91 -8.45 -7.03 -1.62
CA LEU A 91 -7.51 -6.23 -0.83
C LEU A 91 -7.43 -6.66 0.63
N TYR A 92 -8.41 -7.40 1.13
CA TYR A 92 -8.44 -7.82 2.53
C TYR A 92 -7.85 -9.22 2.69
N THR A 93 -6.94 -9.36 3.65
CA THR A 93 -6.34 -10.65 4.00
C THR A 93 -6.17 -10.77 5.51
N ILE A 94 -6.10 -11.99 6.02
CA ILE A 94 -5.69 -12.27 7.40
C ILE A 94 -4.25 -12.80 7.33
N GLN A 95 -3.35 -12.18 8.09
CA GLN A 95 -1.93 -12.54 8.09
C GLN A 95 -1.35 -12.44 9.51
N GLY A 96 -0.21 -13.12 9.72
CA GLY A 96 0.58 -13.05 10.95
C GLY A 96 0.14 -14.01 12.06
N GLN A 97 0.94 -14.04 13.12
CA GLN A 97 0.67 -14.76 14.37
C GLN A 97 0.94 -13.80 15.55
N PRO A 98 -0.09 -13.34 16.29
CA PRO A 98 -1.51 -13.66 16.16
C PRO A 98 -2.13 -13.12 14.86
N PRO A 99 -3.23 -13.73 14.36
CA PRO A 99 -3.87 -13.34 13.11
C PRO A 99 -4.43 -11.91 13.21
N ARG A 100 -4.11 -11.09 12.21
CA ARG A 100 -4.58 -9.70 12.12
C ARG A 100 -5.14 -9.42 10.73
N LEU A 101 -6.02 -8.43 10.66
CA LEU A 101 -6.61 -7.97 9.42
C LEU A 101 -5.63 -7.04 8.69
N TYR A 102 -5.37 -7.34 7.43
CA TYR A 102 -4.56 -6.55 6.52
C TYR A 102 -5.44 -6.02 5.39
N PHE A 103 -5.14 -4.80 4.95
CA PHE A 103 -5.72 -4.17 3.76
C PHE A 103 -4.58 -3.71 2.87
N ASP A 104 -4.49 -4.24 1.66
CA ASP A 104 -3.41 -3.94 0.72
C ASP A 104 -2.02 -4.14 1.37
N ASN A 105 -1.83 -5.32 1.99
CA ASN A 105 -0.61 -5.73 2.72
C ASN A 105 -0.21 -4.81 3.90
N LYS A 106 -1.12 -3.95 4.37
CA LYS A 106 -0.90 -3.11 5.55
C LYS A 106 -1.86 -3.50 6.67
N PRO A 107 -1.40 -3.62 7.92
CA PRO A 107 -2.27 -3.89 9.05
C PRO A 107 -3.34 -2.80 9.18
N VAL A 108 -4.59 -3.22 9.34
CA VAL A 108 -5.73 -2.34 9.58
C VAL A 108 -5.76 -1.98 11.06
N LEU A 109 -5.76 -0.68 11.37
CA LEU A 109 -5.87 -0.22 12.75
C LEU A 109 -7.32 -0.19 13.24
N LYS A 110 -7.51 -0.68 14.47
CA LYS A 110 -8.71 -0.39 15.26
C LYS A 110 -8.70 1.07 15.70
N LYS A 111 -9.88 1.69 15.80
CA LYS A 111 -10.03 3.09 16.25
C LYS A 111 -9.38 3.34 17.61
N ASP A 112 -9.47 2.39 18.54
CA ASP A 112 -8.94 2.53 19.91
C ASP A 112 -7.41 2.40 19.97
N GLU A 113 -6.81 1.75 18.98
CA GLU A 113 -5.36 1.61 18.86
C GLU A 113 -4.72 2.87 18.26
N CYS A 114 -5.47 3.65 17.48
CA CYS A 114 -4.95 4.84 16.80
C CYS A 114 -4.33 5.87 17.78
N PRO A 115 -5.00 6.31 18.86
CA PRO A 115 -4.41 7.28 19.79
C PRO A 115 -3.14 6.75 20.46
N ARG A 116 -3.12 5.46 20.84
CA ARG A 116 -1.97 4.82 21.48
C ARG A 116 -0.76 4.80 20.55
N LEU A 117 -0.98 4.49 19.28
CA LEU A 117 0.05 4.46 18.25
C LEU A 117 0.63 5.85 17.98
N ILE A 118 -0.25 6.86 17.85
CA ILE A 118 0.16 8.26 17.63
C ILE A 118 1.01 8.76 18.81
N LYS A 119 0.55 8.52 20.05
CA LYS A 119 1.26 8.92 21.27
C LYS A 119 2.63 8.25 21.37
N LYS A 120 2.69 6.95 21.08
CA LYS A 120 3.96 6.19 21.05
C LYS A 120 4.93 6.80 20.05
N GLN A 121 4.50 7.05 18.82
CA GLN A 121 5.32 7.64 17.76
C GLN A 121 5.80 9.05 18.14
N TYR A 122 4.89 9.89 18.65
CA TYR A 122 5.21 11.26 19.10
C TYR A 122 6.28 11.29 20.19
N THR A 123 6.21 10.36 21.14
CA THR A 123 7.15 10.25 22.26
C THR A 123 8.52 9.76 21.79
N GLN A 124 8.53 8.76 20.89
CA GLN A 124 9.76 8.21 20.31
C GLN A 124 10.53 9.25 19.48
N GLU A 125 9.83 10.07 18.70
CA GLU A 125 10.43 11.04 17.77
C GLU A 125 10.51 12.46 18.33
N LYS A 126 10.37 12.62 19.65
CA LYS A 126 10.55 13.89 20.38
C LYS A 126 9.80 15.09 19.77
N GLY A 127 8.50 14.93 19.50
CA GLY A 127 7.67 16.07 19.11
C GLY A 127 7.53 16.29 17.60
N ILE A 128 7.62 15.21 16.81
CA ILE A 128 7.37 15.26 15.37
C ILE A 128 6.02 15.89 15.02
N GLY A 129 6.00 16.70 13.95
CA GLY A 129 4.77 17.31 13.44
C GLY A 129 3.80 16.30 12.79
N PRO A 130 2.49 16.60 12.77
CA PRO A 130 1.44 15.66 12.32
C PRO A 130 1.61 15.21 10.87
N ARG A 131 2.01 16.12 9.98
CA ARG A 131 2.23 15.82 8.56
C ARG A 131 3.34 14.80 8.36
N ARG A 132 4.50 15.02 9.00
CA ARG A 132 5.65 14.12 8.90
C ARG A 132 5.32 12.73 9.48
N MET A 133 4.63 12.71 10.63
CA MET A 133 4.14 11.47 11.24
C MET A 133 3.20 10.71 10.30
N PHE A 134 2.25 11.40 9.64
CA PHE A 134 1.35 10.78 8.66
C PHE A 134 2.13 10.10 7.53
N HIS A 135 3.13 10.78 6.96
CA HIS A 135 3.93 10.23 5.87
C HIS A 135 4.72 8.98 6.26
N GLN A 136 5.17 8.86 7.52
CA GLN A 136 5.82 7.66 8.02
C GLN A 136 4.81 6.53 8.25
N LEU A 137 3.65 6.85 8.85
CA LEU A 137 2.67 5.85 9.25
C LEU A 137 1.83 5.32 8.08
N LYS A 138 1.54 6.12 7.04
CA LYS A 138 0.72 5.70 5.89
C LYS A 138 1.31 4.53 5.10
N ASN A 139 2.63 4.34 5.19
CA ASN A 139 3.34 3.24 4.54
C ASN A 139 3.27 1.96 5.39
N ARG A 140 3.14 2.10 6.71
CA ARG A 140 3.16 1.00 7.68
C ARG A 140 1.79 0.50 8.08
N PHE A 141 0.78 1.36 8.06
CA PHE A 141 -0.57 1.04 8.53
C PHE A 141 -1.62 1.52 7.53
N SER A 142 -2.71 0.76 7.42
CA SER A 142 -3.94 1.20 6.77
C SER A 142 -4.88 1.78 7.84
N GLY A 143 -5.78 2.69 7.45
CA GLY A 143 -6.69 3.33 8.41
C GLY A 143 -6.30 4.73 8.84
N LEU A 144 -5.12 5.25 8.49
CA LEU A 144 -4.69 6.56 8.99
C LEU A 144 -4.99 7.69 8.01
N SER A 145 -5.44 8.81 8.56
CA SER A 145 -5.55 10.08 7.84
C SER A 145 -4.80 11.16 8.62
N GLU A 146 -4.24 12.13 7.89
CA GLU A 146 -3.57 13.29 8.51
C GLU A 146 -4.51 14.06 9.44
N LYS A 147 -5.79 14.20 9.05
CA LYS A 147 -6.83 14.83 9.88
C LYS A 147 -7.01 14.13 11.22
N LEU A 148 -6.98 12.79 11.24
CA LEU A 148 -7.08 12.01 12.47
C LEU A 148 -5.85 12.24 13.37
N ILE A 149 -4.65 12.20 12.80
CA ILE A 149 -3.40 12.44 13.55
C ILE A 149 -3.40 13.85 14.15
N CYS A 150 -3.76 14.87 13.35
CA CYS A 150 -3.87 16.25 13.81
C CYS A 150 -4.90 16.38 14.94
N LYS A 151 -6.07 15.73 14.83
CA LYS A 151 -7.09 15.73 15.87
C LYS A 151 -6.58 15.14 17.19
N GLU A 152 -5.90 13.99 17.14
CA GLU A 152 -5.39 13.35 18.36
C GLU A 152 -4.21 14.13 18.97
N MET A 153 -3.32 14.69 18.16
CA MET A 153 -2.23 15.53 18.64
C MET A 153 -2.74 16.84 19.28
N ASN A 154 -3.75 17.49 18.67
CA ASN A 154 -4.30 18.73 19.20
C ASN A 154 -5.00 18.53 20.55
N LYS A 155 -5.63 17.37 20.79
CA LYS A 155 -6.14 17.03 22.13
C LYS A 155 -5.00 17.03 23.14
N GLU A 156 -3.91 16.33 22.87
CA GLU A 156 -2.77 16.27 23.80
C GLU A 156 -2.12 17.65 24.01
N LEU A 157 -1.91 18.43 22.94
CA LEU A 157 -1.34 19.78 23.05
C LEU A 157 -2.24 20.72 23.85
N TYR A 158 -3.55 20.66 23.63
CA TYR A 158 -4.54 21.41 24.41
C TYR A 158 -4.43 21.07 25.90
N TYR A 159 -4.44 19.77 26.25
CA TYR A 159 -4.28 19.35 27.64
C TYR A 159 -2.93 19.76 28.24
N LYS A 160 -1.82 19.62 27.50
CA LYS A 160 -0.49 20.08 27.95
C LYS A 160 -0.47 21.59 28.22
N SER A 161 -1.10 22.38 27.35
CA SER A 161 -1.16 23.84 27.51
C SER A 161 -2.00 24.26 28.71
N LEU A 162 -3.08 23.53 29.01
CA LEU A 162 -3.90 23.77 30.20
C LEU A 162 -3.10 23.43 31.47
N THR A 163 -2.51 22.24 31.56
CA THR A 163 -1.75 21.83 32.75
C THR A 163 -0.52 22.71 33.00
N ALA A 164 0.14 23.20 31.94
CA ALA A 164 1.26 24.13 32.06
C ALA A 164 0.86 25.48 32.69
N ARG A 165 -0.36 25.97 32.44
CA ARG A 165 -0.86 27.21 33.08
C ARG A 165 -1.13 27.05 34.58
N PHE A 166 -1.43 25.83 35.05
CA PHE A 166 -1.75 25.56 36.46
C PHE A 166 -0.54 25.11 37.29
N LYS A 167 0.63 24.91 36.67
CA LYS A 167 1.90 24.75 37.40
C LYS A 167 2.50 26.13 37.66
N LYS A 168 2.04 26.78 38.73
CA LYS A 168 2.71 27.92 39.37
C LYS A 168 2.95 27.58 40.83
#